data_AF-A0AAD5WJC5-F1
#
_entry.id   AF-A0AAD5WJC5-F1
#
_cell.length_a   1.000
_cell.length_b   1.000
_cell.length_c   1.000
_cell.angle_alpha   90.00
_cell.angle_beta   90.00
_cell.angle_gamma   90.00
#
_symmetry.space_group_name_H-M   'P 1'
#
loop_
_entity.id
_entity.type
_entity.pdbx_description
1 polymer ?
#
loop_
_entity_poly.entity_id
_entity_poly.type
_entity_poly.pdbx_seq_one_letter_code
_entity_poly.pdbx_strand_id
1 'polypeptide(L)' 'MDNKKMMKESGLSTEMIEHFGELAVAAIASQDVVKYNHEAVKAWRLLLAYVTDEMMVGFDRLSRLSERKNNDVDVCLKGT' A
#
# COMPACT_ATOMS: atom_id res chain seq x y z
N MET A 1 5.69 4.83 -24.61
CA MET A 1 5.84 3.84 -23.52
C MET A 1 5.26 4.49 -22.27
N ASP A 2 4.00 4.17 -22.00
CA ASP A 2 3.12 4.96 -21.14
C ASP A 2 3.26 4.57 -19.67
N ASN A 3 3.75 5.50 -18.85
CA ASN A 3 3.84 5.36 -17.39
C ASN A 3 2.51 4.96 -16.71
N LYS A 4 1.38 5.19 -17.36
CA LYS A 4 0.03 4.83 -16.90
C LYS A 4 -0.24 3.31 -16.98
N LYS A 5 0.47 2.59 -17.86
CA LYS A 5 0.42 1.13 -17.98
C LYS A 5 1.20 0.47 -16.84
N MET A 6 2.33 1.04 -16.43
CA MET A 6 3.17 0.50 -15.35
C MET A 6 2.50 0.52 -13.96
N MET A 7 1.66 1.52 -13.65
CA MET A 7 0.91 1.54 -12.37
C MET A 7 -0.27 0.56 -12.34
N LYS A 8 -0.91 0.28 -13.48
CA LYS A 8 -1.87 -0.83 -13.58
C LYS A 8 -1.17 -2.20 -13.53
N GLU A 9 0.09 -2.25 -13.94
CA GLU A 9 0.90 -3.48 -13.98
C GLU A 9 1.63 -3.79 -12.66
N SER A 10 1.74 -2.83 -11.72
CA SER A 10 2.36 -3.11 -10.41
C SER A 10 1.48 -3.93 -9.47
N GLY A 11 0.18 -4.07 -9.77
CA GLY A 11 -0.75 -4.89 -9.01
C GLY A 11 -0.73 -4.54 -7.52
N LEU A 12 -0.73 -3.26 -7.16
CA LEU A 12 -0.86 -2.84 -5.75
C LEU A 12 -2.24 -2.18 -5.61
N SER A 13 -3.09 -2.77 -4.77
CA SER A 13 -4.45 -2.31 -4.46
C SER A 13 -4.62 -2.28 -2.95
N THR A 14 -5.61 -1.53 -2.46
CA THR A 14 -5.98 -1.53 -1.04
C THR A 14 -6.22 -2.94 -0.52
N GLU A 15 -6.95 -3.77 -1.28
CA GLU A 15 -7.22 -5.17 -0.96
C GLU A 15 -5.93 -5.99 -0.79
N MET A 16 -4.90 -5.74 -1.60
CA MET A 16 -3.62 -6.43 -1.48
C MET A 16 -2.81 -5.97 -0.26
N ILE A 17 -2.92 -4.70 0.13
CA ILE A 17 -2.29 -4.18 1.35
C ILE A 17 -2.96 -4.77 2.60
N GLU A 18 -4.29 -4.86 2.61
CA GLU A 18 -5.06 -5.51 3.68
C GLU A 18 -4.69 -7.00 3.80
N HIS A 19 -4.70 -7.72 2.68
CA HIS A 19 -4.34 -9.14 2.65
C HIS A 19 -2.88 -9.38 3.08
N PHE A 20 -1.97 -8.49 2.70
CA PHE A 20 -0.59 -8.50 3.21
C PHE A 20 -0.55 -8.36 4.73
N GLY A 21 -1.31 -7.42 5.31
CA GLY A 21 -1.40 -7.21 6.75
C GLY A 21 -1.87 -8.48 7.48
N GLU A 22 -2.91 -9.14 6.95
CA GLU A 22 -3.43 -10.40 7.50
C GLU A 22 -2.38 -11.53 7.47
N LEU A 23 -1.72 -11.74 6.34
CA LEU A 23 -0.67 -12.76 6.18
C LEU A 23 0.51 -12.49 7.09
N ALA A 24 0.93 -11.23 7.20
CA ALA A 24 2.04 -10.82 8.06
C ALA A 24 1.72 -11.08 9.54
N VAL A 25 0.52 -10.71 10.01
CA VAL A 25 0.07 -11.02 11.38
C VAL A 25 0.06 -12.51 11.63
N ALA A 26 -0.48 -13.32 10.71
CA ALA A 26 -0.54 -14.76 10.86
C ALA A 26 0.87 -15.39 10.97
N ALA A 27 1.80 -14.99 10.11
CA ALA A 27 3.17 -15.51 10.09
C ALA A 27 4.00 -15.09 11.32
N ILE A 28 3.81 -13.86 11.79
CA ILE A 28 4.55 -13.32 12.94
C ILE A 28 3.99 -13.87 14.25
N ALA A 29 2.66 -13.95 14.38
CA ALA A 29 2.01 -14.47 15.58
C ALA A 29 2.20 -15.98 15.77
N SER A 30 2.54 -16.72 14.71
CA SER A 30 2.87 -18.14 14.80
C SER A 30 4.27 -18.42 15.36
N GLN A 31 5.14 -17.41 15.48
CA GLN A 31 6.48 -17.59 16.03
C GLN A 31 6.42 -17.66 17.55
N ASP A 32 6.97 -18.70 18.17
CA ASP A 32 6.92 -18.90 19.64
C ASP A 32 7.53 -17.71 20.41
N VAL A 33 8.62 -17.14 19.89
CA VAL A 33 9.29 -15.97 20.48
C VAL A 33 8.39 -14.73 20.51
N VAL A 34 7.42 -14.63 19.60
CA VAL A 34 6.45 -13.56 19.56
C VAL A 34 5.22 -13.95 20.38
N LYS A 35 4.64 -15.12 20.12
CA LYS A 35 3.43 -15.64 20.77
C LYS A 35 3.48 -15.61 22.30
N TYR A 36 4.64 -15.98 22.88
CA TYR A 36 4.81 -16.06 24.33
C TYR A 36 5.41 -14.80 24.96
N ASN A 37 5.75 -13.79 24.15
CA ASN A 37 6.29 -12.52 24.64
C ASN A 37 5.34 -11.36 24.31
N HIS A 38 4.62 -10.90 25.33
CA HIS A 38 3.62 -9.85 25.17
C HIS A 38 4.19 -8.51 24.65
N GLU A 39 5.43 -8.17 25.03
CA GLU A 39 6.09 -6.95 24.54
C GLU A 39 6.52 -7.11 23.07
N ALA A 40 6.95 -8.31 22.67
CA ALA A 40 7.20 -8.61 21.26
C ALA A 40 5.92 -8.52 20.42
N VAL A 41 4.79 -9.06 20.90
CA VAL A 41 3.48 -8.93 20.21
C VAL A 41 3.12 -7.46 20.00
N LYS A 42 3.25 -6.63 21.04
CA LYS A 42 2.96 -5.19 20.93
C LYS A 42 3.87 -4.50 19.92
N ALA A 43 5.17 -4.75 19.99
CA ALA A 43 6.15 -4.15 19.09
C ALA A 43 5.85 -4.52 17.62
N TRP A 44 5.55 -5.79 17.36
CA TRP A 44 5.19 -6.27 16.03
C TRP A 44 3.88 -5.69 15.53
N ARG A 45 2.86 -5.58 16.38
CA ARG A 45 1.59 -4.92 16.02
C ARG A 45 1.79 -3.47 15.65
N LEU A 46 2.59 -2.73 16.43
CA LEU A 46 2.88 -1.32 16.17
C LEU A 46 3.65 -1.15 14.86
N LEU A 47 4.66 -1.99 14.62
CA LEU A 47 5.43 -1.98 13.38
C LEU A 47 4.56 -2.29 12.16
N LEU A 48 3.72 -3.32 12.24
CA LEU A 48 2.83 -3.69 11.13
C LEU A 48 1.83 -2.57 10.83
N ALA A 49 1.20 -1.99 11.85
CA ALA A 49 0.29 -0.86 11.67
C ALA A 49 0.99 0.31 10.97
N TYR A 50 2.22 0.64 11.38
CA TYR A 50 3.02 1.68 10.75
C TYR A 50 3.33 1.36 9.27
N VAL A 51 3.81 0.15 8.98
CA VAL A 51 4.14 -0.28 7.61
C VAL A 51 2.90 -0.26 6.71
N THR A 52 1.76 -0.76 7.18
CA THR A 52 0.52 -0.76 6.39
C THR A 52 -0.02 0.65 6.17
N ASP A 53 0.11 1.55 7.15
CA ASP A 53 -0.28 2.95 7.02
C ASP A 53 0.57 3.68 5.97
N GLU A 54 1.89 3.49 6.00
CA GLU A 54 2.80 4.04 4.98
C GLU A 54 2.52 3.48 3.58
N MET A 55 2.19 2.18 3.47
CA MET A 55 1.78 1.58 2.19
C MET A 55 0.48 2.21 1.67
N MET A 56 -0.48 2.48 2.54
CA MET A 56 -1.79 3.04 2.19
C MET A 56 -1.70 4.53 1.85
N VAL A 57 -0.94 5.31 2.61
CA VAL A 57 -0.65 6.74 2.35
C VAL A 57 0.20 6.90 1.09
N GLY A 58 1.22 6.06 0.92
CA GLY A 58 2.03 6.01 -0.30
C GLY A 58 1.18 5.71 -1.53
N PHE A 59 0.25 4.76 -1.40
CA PHE A 59 -0.72 4.44 -2.44
C PHE A 59 -1.66 5.61 -2.76
N ASP A 60 -2.25 6.28 -1.75
CA ASP A 60 -3.13 7.45 -1.96
C ASP A 60 -2.39 8.60 -2.65
N ARG A 61 -1.17 8.91 -2.20
CA ARG A 61 -0.33 9.96 -2.80
C ARG A 61 -0.01 9.67 -4.26
N LEU A 62 0.36 8.43 -4.58
CA LEU A 62 0.65 8.01 -5.95
C LEU A 62 -0.62 7.99 -6.82
N SER A 63 -1.76 7.57 -6.27
CA SER A 63 -3.06 7.58 -6.95
C SER A 63 -3.46 9.01 -7.33
N ARG A 64 -3.37 9.96 -6.40
CA ARG A 64 -3.66 11.39 -6.65
C ARG A 64 -2.69 12.04 -7.65
N LEU A 65 -1.43 11.64 -7.66
CA LEU A 65 -0.45 12.08 -8.67
C LEU A 65 -0.79 11.52 -10.06
N SER A 66 -1.26 10.28 -10.13
CA SER A 66 -1.69 9.64 -11.39
C SER A 66 -2.94 10.30 -11.97
N GLU A 67 -3.88 10.74 -11.12
CA GLU A 67 -5.10 11.46 -11.53
C GLU A 67 -4.78 12.86 -12.09
N ARG A 68 -3.89 13.61 -11.42
CA ARG A 68 -3.46 14.94 -11.92
C ARG A 68 -2.81 14.87 -13.29
N LYS A 69 -2.00 13.83 -13.53
CA LYS A 69 -1.34 13.60 -14.83
C LYS A 69 -2.33 13.26 -15.95
N ASN A 70 -3.53 12.78 -15.63
CA ASN A 70 -4.59 12.56 -16.64
C ASN A 70 -5.36 13.83 -16.99
N ASN A 71 -5.55 14.72 -16.02
CA ASN A 71 -6.28 15.97 -16.25
C ASN A 71 -5.47 16.97 -17.08
N ASP A 72 -4.14 16.94 -16.96
CA ASP A 72 -3.25 17.80 -17.77
C ASP A 72 -3.25 17.41 -19.26
N VAL A 73 -3.54 16.14 -19.56
CA VAL A 73 -3.68 15.64 -20.94
C VAL A 73 -5.10 15.87 -21.49
N ASP A 74 -6.13 15.88 -20.65
CA ASP A 74 -7.52 16.14 -21.09
C ASP A 74 -7.78 17.63 -21.40
N VAL A 75 -7.12 18.54 -20.69
CA VAL A 75 -7.23 19.99 -20.96
C VAL A 75 -6.58 20.38 -22.29
N CYS A 76 -5.58 19.62 -22.76
CA CYS A 76 -4.93 19.89 -24.04
C CYS A 76 -5.71 19.35 -25.26
N LEU A 77 -6.66 18.42 -25.07
CA LEU A 77 -7.41 17.78 -26.17
C LEU A 77 -8.79 18.40 -26.45
N LYS A 78 -9.20 19.43 -25.71
CA LYS A 78 -10.48 20.16 -25.93
C LYS A 78 -10.34 21.54 -26.56
N GLY A 79 -9.15 21.88 -27.03
CA GLY A 79 -8.83 23.18 -27.65
C GLY A 79 -8.23 23.05 -29.05
N THR A 80 -8.90 22.36 -29.97
CA THR A 80 -8.69 22.47 -31.42
C THR A 80 -10.02 22.36 -32.15
#